data_AF-A0A6I5CA03-F1
#
_entry.id   AF-A0A6I5CA03-F1
#
_cell.length_a   1.000
_cell.length_b   1.000
_cell.length_c   1.000
_cell.angle_alpha   90.00
_cell.angle_beta   90.00
_cell.angle_gamma   90.00
#
_symmetry.space_group_name_H-M   'P 1'
#
loop_
_entity.id
_entity.type
_entity.pdbx_description
1 polymer ?
#
loop_
_entity_poly.entity_id
_entity_poly.type
_entity_poly.pdbx_seq_one_letter_code
_entity_poly.pdbx_strand_id
1 'polypeptide(L)'
;TRTQVTLDVTVAGRRLEITRLPPWERPKKRGTGTTVDKAQTWLREYDATAGAWKDLSRSHQEIGEEITQLLGMSREQFCQVVLLPQGEFARFLRADAEARGKLLGRLFDTQRFADVERRLADRRRATEAQVREGDAALLADAHRMQQAAGDAMELPALAPGDPDLAEAVLTA
;
A
#
# COMPACT_ATOMS: atom_id res chain seq x y z
N THR A 1 32.14 -15.56 -24.42
CA THR A 1 32.13 -15.24 -22.97
C THR A 1 30.72 -15.39 -22.46
N ARG A 2 30.50 -16.03 -21.31
CA ARG A 2 29.17 -16.17 -20.73
C ARG A 2 28.69 -14.79 -20.24
N THR A 3 27.50 -14.37 -20.62
CA THR A 3 26.91 -13.12 -20.13
C THR A 3 26.61 -13.26 -18.64
N GLN A 4 27.01 -12.26 -17.85
CA GLN A 4 26.67 -12.17 -16.43
C GLN A 4 26.55 -10.71 -16.01
N VAL A 5 25.75 -10.45 -14.97
CA VAL A 5 25.65 -9.15 -14.30
C VAL A 5 25.90 -9.38 -12.82
N THR A 6 26.76 -8.56 -12.23
CA THR A 6 27.07 -8.58 -10.79
C THR A 6 26.80 -7.18 -10.23
N LEU A 7 26.04 -7.12 -9.14
CA LEU A 7 25.68 -5.89 -8.44
C LEU A 7 26.21 -5.99 -7.00
N ASP A 8 27.11 -5.09 -6.62
CA ASP A 8 27.49 -4.82 -5.22
C ASP A 8 26.63 -3.66 -4.72
N VAL A 9 25.87 -3.89 -3.64
CA VAL A 9 24.90 -2.93 -3.10
C VAL A 9 24.91 -2.96 -1.58
N THR A 10 24.73 -1.79 -0.97
CA THR A 10 24.45 -1.70 0.48
C THR A 10 23.01 -1.28 0.68
N VAL A 11 22.24 -2.10 1.39
CA VAL A 11 20.81 -1.88 1.68
C VAL A 11 20.50 -2.32 3.10
N ALA A 12 19.71 -1.53 3.83
CA ALA A 12 19.36 -1.81 5.22
C ALA A 12 20.57 -2.13 6.13
N GLY A 13 21.71 -1.47 5.90
CA GLY A 13 22.95 -1.68 6.66
C GLY A 13 23.75 -2.93 6.28
N ARG A 14 23.29 -3.73 5.30
CA ARG A 14 23.95 -4.95 4.82
C ARG A 14 24.58 -4.71 3.47
N ARG A 15 25.82 -5.15 3.27
CA ARG A 15 26.51 -5.09 1.98
C ARG A 15 26.41 -6.44 1.29
N LEU A 16 25.76 -6.46 0.14
CA LEU A 16 25.37 -7.66 -0.60
C LEU A 16 25.97 -7.64 -2.00
N GLU A 17 26.28 -8.81 -2.52
CA GLU A 17 26.63 -9.01 -3.92
C GLU A 17 25.66 -10.00 -4.56
N ILE A 18 25.01 -9.55 -5.63
CA ILE A 18 24.04 -10.34 -6.39
C ILE A 18 24.62 -10.57 -7.78
N THR A 19 24.81 -11.84 -8.14
CA THR A 19 25.25 -12.22 -9.49
C THR A 19 24.13 -12.96 -10.20
N ARG A 20 23.79 -12.53 -11.42
CA ARG A 20 22.80 -13.20 -12.29
C ARG A 20 23.45 -13.58 -13.61
N LEU A 21 23.23 -14.84 -13.99
CA LEU A 21 23.65 -15.38 -15.27
C LEU A 21 22.40 -15.84 -16.02
N PRO A 22 22.08 -15.26 -17.20
CA PRO A 22 21.02 -15.79 -18.05
C PRO A 22 21.33 -17.22 -18.52
N PRO A 23 20.33 -17.95 -19.05
CA PRO A 23 20.57 -19.22 -19.71
C PRO A 23 21.50 -19.00 -20.92
N TRP A 24 22.39 -19.96 -21.16
CA TRP A 24 23.41 -19.84 -22.19
C TRP A 24 23.57 -21.16 -22.95
N GLU A 25 23.52 -21.08 -24.28
CA GLU A 25 23.89 -22.20 -25.14
C GLU A 25 25.40 -22.31 -25.26
N ARG A 26 25.93 -23.47 -24.87
CA ARG A 26 27.34 -23.79 -25.03
C ARG A 26 27.52 -25.08 -25.83
N PRO A 27 28.66 -25.25 -26.52
CA PRO A 27 29.02 -26.54 -27.10
C PRO A 27 29.05 -27.64 -26.04
N LYS A 28 28.63 -28.85 -26.42
CA LYS A 28 28.73 -30.03 -25.55
C LYS A 28 30.19 -30.36 -25.26
N LYS A 29 30.48 -30.87 -24.05
CA LYS A 29 31.83 -31.35 -23.69
C LYS A 29 32.24 -32.60 -24.47
N ARG A 30 31.27 -33.37 -24.97
CA ARG A 30 31.46 -34.58 -25.78
C ARG A 30 30.36 -34.65 -26.86
N GLY A 31 30.73 -35.07 -28.07
CA GLY A 31 29.82 -35.14 -29.23
C GLY A 31 29.63 -33.80 -29.95
N THR A 32 28.74 -33.78 -30.95
CA THR A 32 28.38 -32.59 -31.74
C THR A 32 27.12 -31.91 -31.19
N GLY A 33 26.97 -30.60 -31.44
CA GLY A 33 25.82 -29.79 -31.03
C GLY A 33 26.01 -28.98 -29.74
N THR A 34 24.95 -28.28 -29.32
CA THR A 34 24.93 -27.40 -28.15
C THR A 34 24.13 -28.00 -26.98
N THR A 35 24.34 -27.44 -25.78
CA THR A 35 23.57 -27.72 -24.57
C THR A 35 23.30 -26.42 -23.84
N VAL A 36 22.16 -26.32 -23.16
CA VAL A 36 21.74 -25.12 -22.42
C VAL A 36 22.21 -25.23 -20.98
N ASP A 37 23.10 -24.33 -20.58
CA ASP A 37 23.33 -24.06 -19.17
C ASP A 37 22.16 -23.21 -18.65
N LYS A 38 21.49 -23.67 -17.59
CA LYS A 38 20.37 -22.96 -16.98
C LYS A 38 20.81 -21.62 -16.38
N ALA A 39 19.83 -20.72 -16.21
CA ALA A 39 20.02 -19.49 -15.48
C ALA A 39 20.54 -19.77 -14.05
N GLN A 40 21.40 -18.90 -13.54
CA GLN A 40 21.94 -19.00 -12.20
C GLN A 40 21.82 -17.66 -11.48
N THR A 41 21.59 -17.70 -10.18
CA THR A 41 21.56 -16.51 -9.32
C THR A 41 22.31 -16.84 -8.05
N TRP A 42 23.24 -15.98 -7.65
CA TRP A 42 24.03 -16.12 -6.44
C TRP A 42 23.88 -14.87 -5.60
N LEU A 43 23.77 -15.06 -4.28
CA LEU A 43 23.73 -14.00 -3.29
C LEU A 43 24.86 -14.23 -2.29
N ARG A 44 25.65 -13.19 -2.05
CA ARG A 44 26.71 -13.16 -1.04
C ARG A 44 26.56 -11.92 -0.17
N GLU A 45 27.00 -12.02 1.07
CA GLU A 45 27.05 -10.89 2.01
C GLU A 45 28.48 -10.66 2.47
N TYR A 46 28.87 -9.39 2.58
CA TYR A 46 30.19 -9.01 3.03
C TYR A 46 30.25 -9.05 4.55
N ASP A 47 31.09 -9.95 5.08
CA ASP A 47 31.41 -10.01 6.49
C ASP A 47 32.54 -9.03 6.78
N ALA A 48 32.19 -7.90 7.42
CA ALA A 48 33.16 -6.85 7.76
C ALA A 48 34.19 -7.30 8.81
N THR A 49 33.85 -8.27 9.67
CA THR A 49 34.76 -8.82 10.68
C THR A 49 35.80 -9.76 10.06
N ALA A 50 35.38 -10.59 9.10
CA ALA A 50 36.28 -11.49 8.39
C ALA A 50 36.95 -10.84 7.17
N GLY A 51 36.49 -9.66 6.75
CA GLY A 51 36.96 -8.96 5.55
C GLY A 51 36.64 -9.71 4.24
N ALA A 52 35.64 -10.59 4.24
CA ALA A 52 35.42 -11.57 3.17
C ALA A 52 33.93 -11.69 2.79
N TRP A 53 33.68 -12.16 1.57
CA TRP A 53 32.33 -12.49 1.11
C TRP A 53 31.90 -13.87 1.60
N LYS A 54 30.71 -13.94 2.18
CA LYS A 54 30.05 -15.17 2.63
C LYS A 54 28.90 -15.51 1.68
N ASP A 55 28.88 -16.74 1.15
CA ASP A 55 27.76 -17.24 0.36
C ASP A 55 26.48 -17.34 1.21
N LEU A 56 25.38 -16.76 0.72
CA LEU A 56 24.07 -16.81 1.38
C LEU A 56 23.11 -17.80 0.70
N SER A 57 22.85 -17.62 -0.59
CA SER A 57 21.93 -18.49 -1.34
C SER A 57 22.30 -18.58 -2.82
N ARG A 58 21.82 -19.65 -3.46
CA ARG A 58 21.86 -19.88 -4.91
C ARG A 58 20.47 -20.12 -5.50
N SER A 59 19.42 -20.01 -4.69
CA SER A 59 18.02 -20.17 -5.12
C SER A 59 17.48 -18.85 -5.64
N HIS A 60 17.04 -18.82 -6.90
CA HIS A 60 16.51 -17.59 -7.50
C HIS A 60 15.30 -17.03 -6.73
N GLN A 61 14.45 -17.93 -6.22
CA GLN A 61 13.23 -17.54 -5.52
C GLN A 61 13.55 -16.95 -4.14
N GLU A 62 14.33 -17.64 -3.31
CA GLU A 62 14.73 -17.15 -1.98
C GLU A 62 15.46 -15.81 -2.08
N ILE A 63 16.37 -15.68 -3.06
CA ILE A 63 17.09 -14.42 -3.29
C ILE A 63 16.10 -13.32 -3.71
N GLY A 64 15.10 -13.63 -4.53
CA GLY A 64 14.05 -12.67 -4.91
C GLY A 64 13.24 -12.19 -3.70
N GLU A 65 12.84 -13.11 -2.83
CA GLU A 65 12.09 -12.81 -1.61
C GLU A 65 12.91 -11.98 -0.62
N GLU A 66 14.16 -12.37 -0.36
CA GLU A 66 15.11 -11.64 0.49
C GLU A 66 15.29 -10.19 0.01
N ILE A 67 15.56 -10.01 -1.28
CA ILE A 67 15.77 -8.67 -1.86
C ILE A 67 14.47 -7.84 -1.80
N THR A 68 13.31 -8.46 -2.01
CA THR A 68 12.01 -7.77 -1.90
C THR A 68 11.74 -7.30 -0.47
N GLN A 69 12.04 -8.14 0.52
CA GLN A 69 11.91 -7.79 1.93
C GLN A 69 12.87 -6.64 2.33
N LEU A 70 14.13 -6.72 1.89
CA LEU A 70 15.13 -5.68 2.18
C LEU A 70 14.80 -4.32 1.55
N LEU A 71 14.27 -4.32 0.31
CA LEU A 71 13.86 -3.09 -0.37
C LEU A 71 12.50 -2.58 0.12
N GLY A 72 11.67 -3.44 0.71
CA GLY A 72 10.31 -3.11 1.15
C GLY A 72 9.36 -2.77 0.00
N MET A 73 9.72 -3.12 -1.24
CA MET A 73 8.94 -2.81 -2.45
C MET A 73 9.17 -3.84 -3.55
N SER A 74 8.20 -3.97 -4.45
CA SER A 74 8.27 -4.86 -5.61
C SER A 74 9.21 -4.33 -6.70
N ARG A 75 9.58 -5.21 -7.63
CA ARG A 75 10.33 -4.84 -8.84
C ARG A 75 9.64 -3.73 -9.62
N GLU A 76 8.33 -3.82 -9.81
CA GLU A 76 7.55 -2.83 -10.56
C GLU A 76 7.62 -1.46 -9.89
N GLN A 77 7.51 -1.40 -8.55
CA GLN A 77 7.65 -0.17 -7.77
C GLN A 77 9.06 0.39 -7.88
N PHE A 78 10.08 -0.45 -7.71
CA PHE A 78 11.48 -0.04 -7.85
C PHE A 78 11.78 0.54 -9.24
N CYS A 79 11.30 -0.11 -10.31
CA CYS A 79 11.51 0.33 -11.68
C CYS A 79 10.76 1.62 -12.05
N GLN A 80 9.70 1.98 -11.33
CA GLN A 80 8.98 3.24 -11.56
C GLN A 80 9.69 4.45 -10.93
N VAL A 81 10.56 4.19 -9.96
CA VAL A 81 11.00 5.22 -8.99
C VAL A 81 12.51 5.40 -9.04
N VAL A 82 13.25 4.30 -9.12
CA VAL A 82 14.71 4.29 -9.00
C VAL A 82 15.37 4.13 -10.36
N LEU A 83 14.88 3.20 -11.18
CA LEU A 83 15.22 3.20 -12.60
C LEU A 83 14.39 4.29 -13.24
N LEU A 84 15.03 5.39 -13.63
CA LEU A 84 14.39 6.37 -14.50
C LEU A 84 14.57 5.87 -15.93
N PRO A 85 13.58 5.20 -16.57
CA PRO A 85 13.63 5.10 -18.01
C PRO A 85 13.66 6.53 -18.55
N GLN A 86 14.66 6.81 -19.40
CA GLN A 86 14.88 8.16 -19.93
C GLN A 86 13.56 8.69 -20.51
N GLY A 87 12.97 9.71 -19.86
CA GLY A 87 11.69 10.33 -20.24
C GLY A 87 10.56 10.29 -19.20
N GLU A 88 10.42 9.23 -18.41
CA GLU A 88 9.29 9.04 -17.48
C GLU A 88 9.40 9.88 -16.20
N PHE A 89 10.61 10.17 -15.72
CA PHE A 89 10.80 11.06 -14.56
C PHE A 89 10.38 12.51 -14.85
N ALA A 90 10.64 12.97 -16.08
CA ALA A 90 10.18 14.29 -16.51
C ALA A 90 8.64 14.34 -16.54
N ARG A 91 7.98 13.22 -16.88
CA ARG A 91 6.52 13.09 -16.79
C ARG A 91 6.04 13.10 -15.33
N PHE A 92 6.77 12.47 -14.40
CA PHE A 92 6.51 12.55 -12.96
C PHE A 92 6.61 13.98 -12.42
N LEU A 93 7.67 14.72 -12.75
CA LEU A 93 7.83 16.13 -12.32
C LEU A 93 6.74 17.05 -12.89
N ARG A 94 6.20 16.71 -14.07
CA ARG A 94 5.12 17.44 -14.74
C ARG A 94 3.72 16.95 -14.37
N ALA A 95 3.60 15.86 -13.62
CA ALA A 95 2.31 15.31 -13.24
C ALA A 95 1.59 16.23 -12.25
N ASP A 96 0.26 16.28 -12.33
CA ASP A 96 -0.58 16.98 -11.36
C ASP A 96 -0.45 16.38 -9.95
N ALA A 97 -0.92 17.13 -8.95
CA ALA A 97 -0.78 16.75 -7.54
C ALA A 97 -1.46 15.41 -7.22
N GLU A 98 -2.56 15.09 -7.90
CA GLU A 98 -3.32 13.85 -7.68
C GLU A 98 -2.54 12.62 -8.20
N ALA A 99 -1.99 12.69 -9.41
CA ALA A 99 -1.16 11.62 -9.97
C ALA A 99 0.11 11.41 -9.16
N ARG A 100 0.74 12.50 -8.68
CA ARG A 100 1.88 12.42 -7.76
C ARG A 100 1.49 11.77 -6.44
N GLY A 101 0.35 12.15 -5.86
CA GLY A 101 -0.17 11.58 -4.62
C GLY A 101 -0.45 10.07 -4.73
N LYS A 102 -1.07 9.61 -5.82
CA LYS A 102 -1.31 8.17 -6.06
C LYS A 102 -0.02 7.37 -6.25
N LEU A 103 1.02 7.96 -6.82
CA LEU A 103 2.34 7.34 -6.94
C LEU A 103 3.05 7.28 -5.58
N LEU A 104 3.09 8.39 -4.84
CA LEU A 104 3.68 8.45 -3.50
C LEU A 104 2.96 7.54 -2.49
N GLY A 105 1.64 7.40 -2.60
CA GLY A 105 0.88 6.51 -1.75
C GLY A 105 1.12 5.02 -2.01
N ARG A 106 1.46 4.65 -3.26
CA ARG A 106 1.94 3.30 -3.60
C ARG A 106 3.39 3.07 -3.18
N LEU A 107 4.18 4.13 -3.08
CA LEU A 107 5.60 4.13 -2.74
C LEU A 107 5.86 3.89 -1.25
N PHE A 108 5.11 4.55 -0.39
CA PHE A 108 5.24 4.43 1.06
C PHE A 108 4.28 3.41 1.67
N ASP A 109 3.62 2.61 0.82
CA ASP A 109 2.56 1.68 1.22
C ASP A 109 1.52 2.35 2.15
N THR A 110 1.14 3.58 1.81
CA THR A 110 0.15 4.33 2.60
C THR A 110 -1.27 3.91 2.26
N GLN A 111 -1.45 2.91 1.42
CA GLN A 111 -2.76 2.31 1.11
C GLN A 111 -3.47 1.88 2.40
N ARG A 112 -2.73 1.33 3.37
CA ARG A 112 -3.27 0.99 4.69
C ARG A 112 -3.93 2.17 5.40
N PHE A 113 -3.40 3.39 5.24
CA PHE A 113 -3.96 4.59 5.87
C PHE A 113 -5.19 5.07 5.12
N ALA A 114 -5.16 5.03 3.78
CA ALA A 114 -6.32 5.33 2.96
C ALA A 114 -7.49 4.36 3.25
N ASP A 115 -7.19 3.07 3.49
CA ASP A 115 -8.18 2.08 3.90
C ASP A 115 -8.80 2.39 5.26
N VAL A 116 -7.97 2.80 6.22
CA VAL A 116 -8.45 3.24 7.55
C VAL A 116 -9.33 4.49 7.43
N GLU A 117 -8.90 5.49 6.67
CA GLU A 117 -9.66 6.72 6.45
C GLU A 117 -11.02 6.43 5.81
N ARG A 118 -11.06 5.61 4.75
CA ARG A 118 -12.29 5.16 4.12
C ARG A 118 -13.20 4.42 5.11
N ARG A 119 -12.66 3.48 5.90
CA ARG A 119 -13.43 2.76 6.91
C ARG A 119 -14.03 3.72 7.96
N LEU A 120 -13.27 4.72 8.38
CA LEU A 120 -13.77 5.74 9.33
C LEU A 120 -14.85 6.62 8.70
N ALA A 121 -14.68 7.03 7.44
CA ALA A 121 -15.68 7.82 6.72
C ALA A 121 -16.99 7.04 6.54
N ASP A 122 -16.93 5.75 6.19
CA ASP A 122 -18.11 4.91 6.03
C ASP A 122 -18.81 4.66 7.37
N ARG A 123 -18.06 4.44 8.45
CA ARG A 123 -18.62 4.37 9.81
C ARG A 123 -19.31 5.67 10.21
N ARG A 124 -18.69 6.81 9.94
CA ARG A 124 -19.28 8.13 10.25
C ARG A 124 -20.62 8.29 9.54
N ARG A 125 -20.66 8.02 8.22
CA ARG A 125 -21.90 8.11 7.43
C ARG A 125 -23.00 7.18 7.94
N ALA A 126 -22.64 5.95 8.32
CA ALA A 126 -23.60 4.99 8.86
C ALA A 126 -24.19 5.45 10.19
N THR A 127 -23.35 5.95 11.11
CA THR A 127 -23.81 6.50 12.40
C THR A 127 -24.65 7.76 12.22
N GLU A 128 -24.25 8.69 11.33
CA GLU A 128 -25.04 9.88 10.99
C GLU A 128 -26.42 9.51 10.39
N ALA A 129 -26.51 8.42 9.63
CA ALA A 129 -27.79 7.92 9.11
C ALA A 129 -28.67 7.35 10.24
N GLN A 130 -28.09 6.57 11.16
CA GLN A 130 -28.82 6.01 12.30
C GLN A 130 -29.36 7.08 13.25
N VAL A 131 -28.55 8.11 13.54
CA VAL A 131 -28.99 9.25 14.37
C VAL A 131 -30.18 9.95 13.72
N ARG A 132 -30.07 10.31 12.42
CA ARG A 132 -31.16 10.97 11.70
C ARG A 132 -32.43 10.13 11.63
N GLU A 133 -32.32 8.82 11.47
CA GLU A 133 -33.47 7.92 11.48
C GLU A 133 -34.15 7.89 12.87
N GLY A 134 -33.35 7.79 13.93
CA GLY A 134 -33.84 7.83 15.31
C GLY A 134 -34.51 9.17 15.65
N ASP A 135 -33.89 10.28 15.29
CA ASP A 135 -34.43 11.63 15.52
C ASP A 135 -35.73 11.85 14.75
N ALA A 136 -35.83 11.35 13.51
CA ALA A 136 -37.06 11.43 12.73
C ALA A 136 -38.20 10.64 13.38
N ALA A 137 -37.91 9.45 13.92
CA ALA A 137 -38.89 8.67 14.68
C ALA A 137 -39.31 9.39 15.97
N LEU A 138 -38.35 9.94 16.72
CA LEU A 138 -38.60 10.68 17.95
C LEU A 138 -39.49 11.91 17.71
N LEU A 139 -39.18 12.72 16.68
CA LEU A 139 -40.01 13.87 16.30
C LEU A 139 -41.41 13.45 15.86
N ALA A 140 -41.54 12.35 15.10
CA ALA A 140 -42.83 11.84 14.69
C ALA A 140 -43.69 11.43 15.91
N ASP A 141 -43.08 10.85 16.93
CA ASP A 141 -43.75 10.46 18.18
C ASP A 141 -44.14 11.68 19.00
N ALA A 142 -43.22 12.65 19.14
CA ALA A 142 -43.45 13.90 19.84
C ALA A 142 -44.60 14.70 19.21
N HIS A 143 -44.64 14.84 17.88
CA HIS A 143 -45.74 15.52 17.19
C HIS A 143 -47.10 14.86 17.45
N ARG A 144 -47.16 13.52 17.53
CA ARG A 144 -48.41 12.81 17.88
C ARG A 144 -48.83 13.10 19.32
N MET A 145 -47.90 13.18 20.26
CA MET A 145 -48.19 13.56 21.64
C MET A 145 -48.67 15.02 21.72
N GLN A 146 -48.06 15.93 20.96
CA GLN A 146 -48.45 17.35 20.94
C GLN A 146 -49.88 17.52 20.44
N GLN A 147 -50.25 16.80 19.37
CA GLN A 147 -51.62 16.82 18.85
C GLN A 147 -52.66 16.34 19.87
N ALA A 148 -52.30 15.39 20.75
CA ALA A 148 -53.19 14.92 21.81
C ALA A 148 -53.24 15.86 23.03
N ALA A 149 -52.12 16.51 23.37
CA ALA A 149 -51.99 17.41 24.51
C ALA A 149 -52.50 18.84 24.24
N GLY A 150 -52.56 19.28 22.98
CA GLY A 150 -52.94 20.63 22.60
C GLY A 150 -51.97 21.67 23.16
N ASP A 151 -52.48 22.78 23.69
CA ASP A 151 -51.68 23.91 24.21
C ASP A 151 -50.85 23.57 25.47
N ALA A 152 -51.01 22.36 26.03
CA ALA A 152 -50.25 21.91 27.19
C ALA A 152 -48.81 21.49 26.86
N MET A 153 -48.45 21.36 25.57
CA MET A 153 -47.11 21.00 25.12
C MET A 153 -46.74 21.74 23.84
N GLU A 154 -45.55 22.35 23.79
CA GLU A 154 -44.99 22.99 22.60
C GLU A 154 -43.62 22.39 22.26
N LEU A 155 -43.47 21.91 21.03
CA LEU A 155 -42.20 21.35 20.56
C LEU A 155 -41.34 22.40 19.84
N PRO A 156 -40.02 22.43 20.10
CA PRO A 156 -39.11 23.31 19.39
C PRO A 156 -38.91 22.88 17.92
N ALA A 157 -38.64 23.85 17.04
CA ALA A 157 -38.41 23.62 15.62
C ALA A 157 -36.98 23.08 15.36
N LEU A 158 -36.79 21.78 15.58
CA LEU A 158 -35.53 21.07 15.32
C LEU A 158 -35.69 20.06 14.19
N ALA A 159 -34.59 19.79 13.48
CA ALA A 159 -34.52 18.85 12.38
C ALA A 159 -33.72 17.60 12.77
N PRO A 160 -34.01 16.42 12.18
CA PRO A 160 -33.22 15.22 12.41
C PRO A 160 -31.72 15.43 12.15
N GLY A 161 -30.88 15.05 13.11
CA GLY A 161 -29.44 15.29 13.10
C GLY A 161 -28.98 16.52 13.87
N ASP A 162 -29.90 17.33 14.41
CA ASP A 162 -29.54 18.43 15.31
C ASP A 162 -29.06 17.88 16.67
N PRO A 163 -27.93 18.38 17.21
CA PRO A 163 -27.27 17.80 18.38
C PRO A 163 -28.13 17.80 19.65
N ASP A 164 -29.06 18.76 19.76
CA ASP A 164 -29.87 18.98 20.96
C ASP A 164 -31.31 18.44 20.83
N LEU A 165 -31.63 17.76 19.72
CA LEU A 165 -33.00 17.33 19.41
C LEU A 165 -33.56 16.38 20.47
N ALA A 166 -32.80 15.37 20.86
CA ALA A 166 -33.27 14.39 21.83
C ALA A 166 -33.54 15.01 23.22
N GLU A 167 -32.65 15.91 23.66
CA GLU A 167 -32.81 16.61 24.94
C GLU A 167 -34.02 17.55 24.90
N ALA A 168 -34.17 18.30 23.81
CA ALA A 168 -35.28 19.22 23.62
C ALA A 168 -36.65 18.51 23.63
N VAL A 169 -36.77 17.34 23.00
CA VAL A 169 -38.00 16.53 23.04
C VAL A 169 -38.28 15.97 24.43
N LEU A 170 -37.26 15.60 25.21
CA LEU A 170 -37.43 15.07 26.55
C LEU A 170 -37.87 16.13 27.58
N THR A 171 -37.52 17.39 27.34
CA THR A 171 -37.82 18.51 28.25
C THR A 171 -39.06 19.32 27.88
N ALA A 172 -39.65 19.05 26.71
CA ALA A 172 -40.89 19.67 26.24
C ALA A 172 -42.12 19.04 26.92
#